data_AF-A0A6P0TRD1-F1
#
_entry.id   AF-A0A6P0TRD1-F1
#
_cell.length_a   1.000
_cell.length_b   1.000
_cell.length_c   1.000
_cell.angle_alpha   90.00
_cell.angle_beta   90.00
_cell.angle_gamma   90.00
#
_symmetry.space_group_name_H-M   'P 1'
#
loop_
_entity.id
_entity.type
_entity.pdbx_description
1 polymer ?
#
loop_
_entity_poly.entity_id
_entity_poly.type
_entity_poly.pdbx_seq_one_letter_code
_entity_poly.pdbx_strand_id
1 'polypeptide(L)' 'MAIDDDFLYPRSRYQGDFTPQNLVFNSNLQEFAQRVSIICGLETGGKISPEEAYEQIKELWKQLKNSKENLGIGTDRS' A
#
# COMPACT_ATOMS: atom_id res chain seq x y z
N MET A 1 -2.04 -9.37 -23.76
CA MET A 1 -0.68 -9.32 -23.19
C MET A 1 -0.86 -8.96 -21.73
N ALA A 2 -0.76 -9.93 -20.82
CA ALA A 2 -0.78 -9.64 -19.40
C ALA A 2 0.54 -8.92 -19.09
N ILE A 3 0.44 -7.63 -18.79
CA ILE A 3 1.54 -6.89 -18.17
C ILE A 3 1.77 -7.56 -16.81
N ASP A 4 2.95 -8.18 -16.65
CA ASP A 4 3.34 -8.76 -15.36
C ASP A 4 3.27 -7.66 -14.30
N ASP A 5 2.47 -7.91 -13.26
CA ASP A 5 2.29 -6.99 -12.13
C ASP A 5 3.65 -6.61 -11.53
N ASP A 6 4.60 -7.55 -11.53
CA ASP A 6 5.97 -7.37 -11.04
C ASP A 6 6.79 -6.34 -11.84
N PHE A 7 6.52 -6.19 -13.15
CA PHE A 7 7.20 -5.19 -13.99
C PHE A 7 6.74 -3.77 -13.68
N LEU A 8 5.43 -3.59 -13.46
CA LEU A 8 4.86 -2.28 -13.14
C LEU A 8 5.05 -1.92 -11.67
N TYR A 9 5.25 -2.93 -10.81
CA TYR A 9 5.26 -2.80 -9.37
C TYR A 9 6.43 -3.57 -8.74
N PRO A 10 7.67 -3.05 -8.88
CA PRO A 10 8.83 -3.71 -8.29
C PRO A 10 8.67 -3.81 -6.78
N ARG A 11 8.68 -5.04 -6.26
CA ARG A 11 8.64 -5.31 -4.83
C ARG A 11 10.04 -5.21 -4.25
N SER A 12 10.20 -4.32 -3.27
CA SER A 12 11.46 -4.23 -2.53
C SER A 12 11.58 -5.42 -1.57
N ARG A 13 12.79 -5.96 -1.42
CA ARG A 13 13.03 -6.96 -0.36
C ARG A 13 12.73 -6.34 1.00
N TYR A 14 12.06 -7.11 1.85
CA TYR A 14 11.87 -6.76 3.25
C TYR A 14 13.22 -6.79 3.98
N GLN A 15 13.52 -5.74 4.74
CA GLN A 15 14.80 -5.55 5.46
C GLN A 15 14.62 -5.49 6.99
N GLY A 16 13.42 -5.78 7.50
CA GLY A 16 13.14 -5.74 8.94
C GLY A 16 13.16 -7.11 9.61
N ASP A 17 12.84 -7.15 10.89
CA ASP A 17 12.81 -8.38 11.68
C ASP A 17 11.82 -9.39 11.10
N PHE A 18 12.32 -10.59 10.81
CA PHE A 18 11.53 -11.66 10.20
C PHE A 18 10.47 -12.18 11.19
N THR A 19 9.22 -11.78 10.94
CA THR A 19 8.02 -12.47 11.44
C THR A 19 7.04 -12.61 10.28
N PRO A 20 6.21 -13.67 10.25
CA PRO A 20 5.16 -13.80 9.24
C PRO A 20 4.26 -12.56 9.15
N GLN A 21 3.92 -11.98 10.30
CA GLN A 21 3.13 -10.77 10.41
C GLN A 21 3.81 -9.58 9.72
N ASN A 22 5.09 -9.36 10.01
CA ASN A 22 5.87 -8.29 9.42
C ASN A 22 6.03 -8.43 7.91
N LEU A 23 6.23 -9.65 7.42
CA LEU A 23 6.32 -9.92 5.98
C LEU A 23 5.01 -9.64 5.25
N VAL A 24 3.89 -10.09 5.82
CA VAL A 24 2.56 -9.83 5.26
C VAL A 24 2.27 -8.33 5.28
N PHE A 25 2.53 -7.65 6.41
CA PHE A 25 2.32 -6.21 6.51
C PHE A 25 3.20 -5.42 5.55
N ASN A 26 4.47 -5.79 5.40
CA ASN A 26 5.35 -5.17 4.41
C ASN A 26 4.82 -5.35 2.99
N SER A 27 4.27 -6.52 2.64
CA SER A 27 3.65 -6.73 1.33
C SER A 27 2.46 -5.79 1.12
N ASN A 28 1.59 -5.64 2.12
CA ASN A 28 0.45 -4.73 2.09
C ASN A 28 0.89 -3.25 2.03
N LEU A 29 1.98 -2.89 2.71
CA LEU A 29 2.57 -1.55 2.66
C LEU A 29 3.13 -1.23 1.27
N GLN A 30 3.78 -2.20 0.62
CA GLN A 30 4.28 -2.03 -0.74
C GLN A 30 3.13 -1.86 -1.73
N GLU A 31 2.08 -2.66 -1.61
CA GLU A 31 0.87 -2.51 -2.42
C GLU A 31 0.21 -1.15 -2.22
N PHE A 32 0.10 -0.67 -0.97
CA PHE A 32 -0.37 0.68 -0.67
C PHE A 32 0.46 1.74 -1.39
N ALA A 33 1.79 1.70 -1.27
CA ALA A 33 2.67 2.68 -1.88
C ALA A 33 2.54 2.70 -3.41
N GLN A 34 2.44 1.52 -4.02
CA GLN A 34 2.25 1.36 -5.47
C GLN A 34 0.92 1.97 -5.92
N ARG A 35 -0.19 1.62 -5.26
CA ARG A 35 -1.52 2.17 -5.59
C ARG A 35 -1.59 3.68 -5.43
N VAL A 36 -0.99 4.23 -4.37
CA VAL A 36 -0.88 5.69 -4.19
C VAL A 36 -0.12 6.32 -5.36
N SER A 37 1.00 5.72 -5.79
CA SER A 37 1.76 6.23 -6.93
C SER A 37 0.95 6.26 -8.23
N ILE A 38 0.11 5.24 -8.49
CA ILE A 38 -0.80 5.22 -9.65
C ILE A 38 -1.82 6.35 -9.54
N ILE A 39 -2.46 6.50 -8.37
CA ILE A 39 -3.49 7.52 -8.14
C ILE A 39 -2.92 8.92 -8.36
N CYS A 40 -1.74 9.21 -7.80
CA CYS A 40 -1.04 10.47 -8.06
C CYS A 40 -0.71 10.64 -9.55
N GLY A 41 -0.28 9.58 -10.24
CA GLY A 41 -0.06 9.63 -11.69
C GLY A 41 -1.32 9.94 -12.49
N LEU A 42 -2.48 9.39 -12.10
CA LEU A 42 -3.77 9.67 -12.72
C LEU A 42 -4.21 11.12 -12.48
N GLU A 43 -4.04 11.62 -11.27
CA GLU A 43 -4.36 13.01 -10.90
C GLU A 43 -3.49 13.99 -11.67
N THR A 44 -2.16 13.79 -11.64
CA THR A 44 -1.21 14.65 -12.35
C THR A 44 -1.40 14.58 -13.87
N GLY A 45 -1.86 13.44 -14.38
CA GLY A 45 -2.27 13.26 -15.78
C GLY A 45 -3.65 13.84 -16.13
N GLY A 46 -4.35 14.45 -15.18
CA GLY A 46 -5.68 15.04 -15.34
C GLY A 46 -6.81 14.04 -15.59
N LYS A 47 -6.62 12.77 -15.23
CA LYS A 47 -7.60 11.69 -15.42
C LYS A 47 -8.65 11.64 -14.32
N ILE A 48 -8.28 12.04 -13.12
CA ILE A 48 -9.14 12.15 -11.94
C ILE A 48 -8.90 13.50 -11.27
N SER A 49 -9.86 13.99 -10.48
CA SER A 49 -9.69 15.24 -9.75
C SER A 49 -8.82 15.04 -8.49
N PRO A 50 -8.23 16.12 -7.95
CA PRO A 50 -7.51 16.06 -6.68
C PRO A 50 -8.36 15.52 -5.51
N GLU A 51 -9.66 15.85 -5.48
CA GLU A 51 -10.60 15.38 -4.47
C GLU A 51 -10.85 13.88 -4.60
N GLU A 52 -11.02 13.39 -5.83
CA GLU A 52 -11.19 11.96 -6.10
C GLU A 52 -9.93 11.18 -5.72
N ALA A 53 -8.75 11.70 -6.09
CA ALA A 53 -7.46 11.11 -5.71
C ALA A 53 -7.31 11.02 -4.18
N TYR A 54 -7.67 12.10 -3.47
CA TYR A 54 -7.62 12.16 -2.01
C TYR A 54 -8.52 11.11 -1.35
N GLU A 55 -9.80 11.00 -1.76
CA GLU A 55 -10.71 10.02 -1.17
C GLU A 55 -10.26 8.57 -1.46
N GLN A 56 -9.73 8.29 -2.65
CA GLN A 56 -9.15 6.98 -2.96
C GLN A 56 -7.94 6.65 -2.05
N ILE A 57 -7.00 7.59 -1.89
CA ILE A 57 -5.82 7.39 -1.01
C ILE A 57 -6.24 7.20 0.44
N LYS A 58 -7.26 7.93 0.90
CA LYS A 58 -7.80 7.82 2.25
C LYS A 58 -8.43 6.46 2.51
N GLU A 59 -9.14 5.88 1.55
CA GLU A 59 -9.65 4.50 1.66
C GLU A 59 -8.52 3.47 1.71
N LEU A 60 -7.48 3.62 0.87
CA LEU A 60 -6.29 2.76 0.93
C LEU A 60 -5.58 2.87 2.28
N TRP A 61 -5.50 4.06 2.86
CA TRP A 61 -4.92 4.27 4.19
C TRP A 61 -5.71 3.55 5.29
N LYS A 62 -7.05 3.60 5.25
CA LYS A 62 -7.90 2.86 6.18
C LYS A 62 -7.67 1.35 6.06
N GLN A 63 -7.57 0.82 4.84
CA GLN A 63 -7.28 -0.60 4.60
C GLN A 63 -5.91 -1.00 5.16
N LEU A 64 -4.87 -0.19 4.92
CA LEU A 64 -3.54 -0.43 5.46
C LEU A 64 -3.53 -0.42 6.99
N LYS A 65 -4.24 0.53 7.60
CA LYS A 65 -4.37 0.63 9.06
C LYS A 65 -5.06 -0.62 9.65
N ASN A 66 -6.19 -1.03 9.07
CA ASN A 66 -6.91 -2.24 9.49
C ASN A 66 -6.04 -3.49 9.33
N SER A 67 -5.25 -3.59 8.25
CA SER A 67 -4.32 -4.70 8.06
C SER A 67 -3.26 -4.73 9.17
N LYS A 68 -2.71 -3.58 9.56
CA LYS A 68 -1.72 -3.50 10.65
C LYS A 68 -2.31 -4.00 11.97
N GLU A 69 -3.52 -3.56 12.29
CA GLU A 69 -4.26 -3.94 13.51
C GLU A 69 -4.56 -5.44 13.53
N ASN A 70 -5.07 -6.00 12.42
CA ASN A 70 -5.38 -7.43 12.29
C ASN A 70 -4.14 -8.32 12.39
N LEU A 71 -2.96 -7.81 12.03
CA LEU A 71 -1.68 -8.51 12.16
C LEU A 71 -1.04 -8.36 13.55
N GLY A 72 -1.67 -7.60 14.46
CA GLY A 72 -1.15 -7.36 15.81
C GLY A 72 0.14 -6.53 15.83
N ILE A 73 0.43 -5.77 14.77
CA ILE A 73 1.68 -5.03 14.65
C ILE A 73 1.56 -3.71 15.40
N GLY A 74 2.35 -3.54 16.47
CA GLY A 74 2.34 -2.33 17.29
C GLY A 74 1.15 -2.23 18.25
N THR A 75 0.42 -3.33 18.47
CA THR A 75 -0.61 -3.45 19.51
C THR A 75 -0.06 -3.95 20.85
N ASP A 76 1.25 -4.00 21.03
CA ASP A 76 1.87 -4.17 22.35
C ASP A 76 1.72 -2.84 23.13
N ARG A 77 0.56 -2.68 23.75
CA ARG A 77 0.37 -1.77 24.88
C ARG A 77 0.11 -2.67 26.08
N SER A 78 1.15 -2.78 26.91
CA SER A 78 1.09 -3.29 28.29
C SER A 78 -0.02 -2.62 29.10
#